data_AF-A0A1F8UHB4-F1
#
_entry.id   AF-A0A1F8UHB4-F1
#
_cell.length_a   1.000
_cell.length_b   1.000
_cell.length_c   1.000
_cell.angle_alpha   90.00
_cell.angle_beta   90.00
_cell.angle_gamma   90.00
#
_symmetry.space_group_name_H-M   'P 1'
#
loop_
_entity.id
_entity.type
_entity.pdbx_description
1 polymer ?
#
loop_
_entity_poly.entity_id
_entity_poly.type
_entity_poly.pdbx_seq_one_letter_code
_entity_poly.pdbx_strand_id
1 'polypeptide(L)'
;MKNNKHKVGNDARKYIAYALVLTILFTLLIPIPTTHAATPLSSLPIGTKIMFGGRQFAVVNPSDGTVVSLKNIINRVFDYDNTQVYNPSDSNNLGYYLNNTYYNTFTAEEKALIKSGTWYTGIETNETATSVTTRIGLLRESEFNAAKAAGIFSNTREYSYWWLITPYSANSSAVRYVDDTANMSINGASNSLGVRPAFRILESTNFEYDIYAGMYYYPGTLGANKTINNLSVGNTIMFHGEAWRVVTPSTGLVVADRIIEKREFDPNNTQLYDPTDSNNLGYYLNNTYYNTFTVEEKALIKDSIWYRGNETNETASSVTTFIGLLRQTEYNSAKTAGIFPSAGGWDIWWLITPYSGDSSYARVAFTDGSVSNYYANQVYGIRPALRILESTVVNEVQTGVYAITPPDTTSPDVTITSNPTSPTNATTITYTFQFSEDVTGFIAGDVGVTNGTRKDGTFTEVDGNTYTIEVDKIADGDQIVTVADGVCEDAASNTNNGATPITVLMTTIVTSPGYSIGTVKGDRKWFKYYLGKDAVSGVTKVMIVAGNGGGTVMQVFDRDDILDENHKYKDGIYYIDPEGKIQKYEIE
;
A
#
# COMPACT_ATOMS: atom_id res chain seq x y z
N MET A 1 -32.48 20.06 45.90
CA MET A 1 -33.31 19.31 44.93
C MET A 1 -32.76 19.59 43.53
N LYS A 2 -31.91 18.70 43.00
CA LYS A 2 -31.37 18.78 41.64
C LYS A 2 -32.14 17.80 40.76
N ASN A 3 -32.61 18.29 39.61
CA ASN A 3 -33.44 17.59 38.66
C ASN A 3 -32.69 16.48 37.91
N ASN A 4 -33.29 15.28 37.93
CA ASN A 4 -33.02 14.18 37.01
C ASN A 4 -33.64 14.48 35.64
N LYS A 5 -32.83 14.77 34.62
CA LYS A 5 -33.10 14.43 33.22
C LYS A 5 -31.80 14.41 32.45
N HIS A 6 -31.16 13.26 32.30
CA HIS A 6 -30.32 12.94 31.14
C HIS A 6 -30.01 11.43 31.11
N LYS A 7 -29.95 10.88 29.88
CA LYS A 7 -29.63 9.49 29.49
C LYS A 7 -30.81 8.54 29.31
N VAL A 8 -31.58 8.75 28.23
CA VAL A 8 -32.26 7.66 27.49
C VAL A 8 -31.85 7.73 26.01
N GLY A 9 -30.58 8.06 25.72
CA GLY A 9 -30.12 8.32 24.35
C GLY A 9 -28.88 7.54 23.89
N ASN A 10 -28.22 6.77 24.76
CA ASN A 10 -26.93 6.13 24.43
C ASN A 10 -26.98 4.60 24.29
N ASP A 11 -28.06 3.94 24.70
CA ASP A 11 -28.10 2.46 24.68
C ASP A 11 -28.60 1.87 23.36
N ALA A 12 -29.30 2.64 22.53
CA ALA A 12 -29.69 2.19 21.19
C ALA A 12 -28.54 2.23 20.16
N ARG A 13 -27.44 2.94 20.43
CA ARG A 13 -26.24 2.97 19.55
C ARG A 13 -25.24 1.86 19.84
N LYS A 14 -25.32 1.20 21.00
CA LYS A 14 -24.40 0.10 21.36
C LYS A 14 -24.80 -1.24 20.75
N TYR A 15 -26.09 -1.51 20.53
CA TYR A 15 -26.53 -2.78 19.94
C TYR A 15 -26.38 -2.86 18.42
N ILE A 16 -26.31 -1.73 17.71
CA ILE A 16 -25.99 -1.70 16.27
C ILE A 16 -24.48 -1.89 16.03
N ALA A 17 -23.63 -1.55 17.01
CA ALA A 17 -22.19 -1.77 16.93
C ALA A 17 -21.78 -3.25 17.11
N TYR A 18 -22.56 -4.05 17.84
CA TYR A 18 -22.25 -5.47 18.07
C TYR A 18 -22.65 -6.39 16.91
N ALA A 19 -23.59 -5.99 16.05
CA ALA A 19 -23.93 -6.75 14.84
C ALA A 19 -22.97 -6.48 13.66
N LEU A 20 -22.15 -5.42 13.74
CA LEU A 20 -21.17 -5.07 12.70
C LEU A 20 -19.77 -5.66 12.94
N VAL A 21 -19.49 -6.15 14.16
CA VAL A 21 -18.17 -6.70 14.53
C VAL A 21 -18.08 -8.22 14.33
N LEU A 22 -19.20 -8.91 14.08
CA LEU A 22 -19.23 -10.36 13.85
C LEU A 22 -19.16 -10.78 12.37
N THR A 23 -18.94 -9.84 11.44
CA THR A 23 -18.68 -10.13 10.02
C THR A 23 -17.20 -9.96 9.63
N ILE A 24 -16.33 -9.62 10.57
CA ILE A 24 -14.87 -9.51 10.37
C ILE A 24 -14.16 -10.58 11.22
N LEU A 25 -14.65 -11.83 11.16
CA LEU A 25 -14.00 -12.97 11.81
C LEU A 25 -13.89 -14.17 10.85
N PHE A 26 -13.51 -13.86 9.61
CA PHE A 26 -12.98 -14.80 8.62
C PHE A 26 -12.04 -14.01 7.72
N THR A 27 -10.81 -13.74 8.18
CA THR A 27 -9.66 -13.25 7.39
C THR A 27 -8.47 -13.02 8.34
N LEU A 28 -8.00 -14.05 9.03
CA LEU A 28 -6.70 -13.97 9.73
C LEU A 28 -6.03 -15.35 9.71
N LEU A 29 -5.58 -15.67 8.51
CA LEU A 29 -4.48 -16.59 8.14
C LEU A 29 -4.31 -16.52 6.61
N ILE A 30 -4.42 -15.30 6.06
CA ILE A 30 -4.24 -15.07 4.64
C ILE A 30 -2.82 -14.52 4.49
N PRO A 31 -1.93 -15.15 3.70
CA PRO A 31 -0.72 -14.46 3.27
C PRO A 31 -1.14 -13.09 2.74
N ILE A 32 -0.39 -12.03 3.06
CA ILE A 32 -0.63 -10.65 2.58
C ILE A 32 -1.20 -10.74 1.17
N PRO A 33 -2.46 -10.32 0.91
CA PRO A 33 -3.06 -10.50 -0.39
C PRO A 33 -2.17 -9.77 -1.39
N THR A 34 -1.46 -10.52 -2.22
CA THR A 34 -0.52 -9.99 -3.21
C THR A 34 -1.24 -9.27 -4.35
N THR A 35 -2.56 -9.16 -4.29
CA THR A 35 -3.41 -8.60 -5.35
C THR A 35 -4.53 -7.76 -4.72
N HIS A 36 -4.57 -6.47 -5.07
CA HIS A 36 -5.70 -5.61 -4.76
C HIS A 36 -6.91 -5.98 -5.61
N ALA A 37 -8.11 -5.51 -5.23
CA ALA A 37 -9.33 -5.77 -5.98
C ALA A 37 -9.18 -5.33 -7.46
N ALA A 38 -9.18 -6.33 -8.34
CA ALA A 38 -9.18 -6.17 -9.78
C ALA A 38 -10.29 -5.21 -10.23
N THR A 39 -9.92 -4.12 -10.90
CA THR A 39 -10.83 -3.08 -11.38
C THR A 39 -10.85 -3.10 -12.91
N PRO A 40 -12.02 -3.25 -13.56
CA PRO A 40 -12.07 -3.23 -15.02
C PRO A 40 -11.73 -1.84 -15.56
N LEU A 41 -11.07 -1.81 -16.71
CA LEU A 41 -10.64 -0.56 -17.36
C LEU A 41 -11.80 0.41 -17.62
N SER A 42 -13.00 -0.11 -17.91
CA SER A 42 -14.21 0.71 -18.08
C SER A 42 -14.66 1.49 -16.85
N SER A 43 -14.21 1.10 -15.66
CA SER A 43 -14.48 1.82 -14.42
C SER A 43 -13.35 2.73 -13.96
N LEU A 44 -12.20 2.73 -14.65
CA LEU A 44 -11.09 3.59 -14.28
C LEU A 44 -11.38 5.06 -14.66
N PRO A 45 -11.08 6.03 -13.78
CA PRO A 45 -11.19 7.45 -14.12
C PRO A 45 -10.34 7.83 -15.33
N ILE A 46 -10.81 8.82 -16.10
CA ILE A 46 -9.99 9.45 -17.14
C ILE A 46 -8.73 10.04 -16.51
N GLY A 47 -7.58 9.82 -17.16
CA GLY A 47 -6.26 10.23 -16.69
C GLY A 47 -5.58 9.27 -15.73
N THR A 48 -6.25 8.17 -15.35
CA THR A 48 -5.62 7.10 -14.57
C THR A 48 -4.38 6.58 -15.30
N LYS A 49 -3.26 6.51 -14.58
CA LYS A 49 -2.01 5.92 -15.06
C LYS A 49 -2.05 4.41 -14.89
N ILE A 50 -1.77 3.70 -15.98
CA ILE A 50 -1.74 2.24 -16.00
C ILE A 50 -0.41 1.73 -16.56
N MET A 51 0.06 0.59 -16.05
CA MET A 51 1.15 -0.19 -16.63
C MET A 51 0.59 -1.33 -17.48
N PHE A 52 0.98 -1.37 -18.76
CA PHE A 52 0.56 -2.40 -19.72
C PHE A 52 1.68 -2.61 -20.74
N GLY A 53 2.03 -3.85 -21.11
CA GLY A 53 3.13 -4.06 -22.07
C GLY A 53 4.46 -3.52 -21.60
N GLY A 54 4.72 -3.53 -20.30
CA GLY A 54 5.97 -2.99 -19.73
C GLY A 54 6.06 -1.45 -19.71
N ARG A 55 4.98 -0.73 -20.03
CA ARG A 55 4.98 0.72 -20.29
C ARG A 55 3.82 1.42 -19.63
N GLN A 56 4.02 2.71 -19.36
CA GLN A 56 3.02 3.56 -18.72
C GLN A 56 2.13 4.26 -19.76
N PHE A 57 0.82 4.16 -19.57
CA PHE A 57 -0.21 4.81 -20.38
C PHE A 57 -1.17 5.60 -19.48
N ALA A 58 -1.91 6.53 -20.08
CA ALA A 58 -3.06 7.16 -19.44
C ALA A 58 -4.36 6.67 -20.09
N VAL A 59 -5.39 6.44 -19.27
CA VAL A 59 -6.76 6.18 -19.74
C VAL A 59 -7.35 7.47 -20.31
N VAL A 60 -7.70 7.46 -21.60
CA VAL A 60 -8.29 8.62 -22.30
C VAL A 60 -9.80 8.49 -22.35
N ASN A 61 -10.30 7.31 -22.72
CA ASN A 61 -11.72 7.03 -22.77
C ASN A 61 -11.98 5.61 -22.23
N PRO A 62 -12.43 5.45 -20.98
CA PRO A 62 -12.68 4.13 -20.41
C PRO A 62 -13.83 3.40 -21.11
N SER A 63 -14.79 4.12 -21.71
CA SER A 63 -15.97 3.52 -22.33
C SER A 63 -15.70 2.75 -23.63
N ASP A 64 -14.61 3.09 -24.34
CA ASP A 64 -14.15 2.37 -25.54
C ASP A 64 -12.75 1.77 -25.35
N GLY A 65 -12.21 1.89 -24.14
CA GLY A 65 -10.91 1.40 -23.73
C GLY A 65 -9.69 2.14 -24.29
N THR A 66 -9.86 3.35 -24.82
CA THR A 66 -8.75 4.14 -25.37
C THR A 66 -7.75 4.55 -24.29
N VAL A 67 -6.49 4.22 -24.53
CA VAL A 67 -5.33 4.63 -23.73
C VAL A 67 -4.30 5.30 -24.64
N VAL A 68 -3.46 6.17 -24.08
CA VAL A 68 -2.40 6.88 -24.80
C VAL A 68 -1.08 6.85 -24.06
N SER A 69 0.02 6.73 -24.81
CA SER A 69 1.36 6.80 -24.24
C SER A 69 1.60 8.14 -23.58
N LEU A 70 2.07 8.09 -22.33
CA LEU A 70 2.44 9.26 -21.58
C LEU A 70 3.84 9.78 -21.91
N LYS A 71 4.56 9.21 -22.87
CA LYS A 71 5.82 9.75 -23.40
C LYS A 71 5.97 9.48 -24.90
N ASN A 72 6.87 10.21 -25.56
CA ASN A 72 7.33 9.84 -26.90
C ASN A 72 8.08 8.50 -26.85
N ILE A 73 7.73 7.56 -27.72
CA ILE A 73 8.42 6.27 -27.80
C ILE A 73 9.59 6.27 -28.80
N ILE A 74 9.53 7.18 -29.78
CA ILE A 74 10.50 7.38 -30.87
C ILE A 74 10.11 8.67 -31.61
N ASN A 75 11.01 9.29 -32.39
CA ASN A 75 10.55 10.14 -33.50
C ASN A 75 10.49 9.38 -34.82
N ARG A 76 9.45 9.68 -35.58
CA ARG A 76 9.29 9.13 -36.91
C ARG A 76 8.52 10.08 -37.80
N VAL A 77 8.79 9.95 -39.10
CA VAL A 77 8.01 10.60 -40.13
C VAL A 77 6.58 10.05 -40.13
N PHE A 78 5.59 10.93 -40.29
CA PHE A 78 4.19 10.51 -40.34
C PHE A 78 3.90 9.74 -41.63
N ASP A 79 4.31 10.32 -42.74
CA ASP A 79 4.14 9.78 -44.09
C ASP A 79 5.27 10.30 -45.00
N TYR A 80 6.20 9.43 -45.39
CA TYR A 80 7.33 9.82 -46.25
C TYR A 80 6.88 10.29 -47.64
N ASP A 81 5.73 9.81 -48.12
CA ASP A 81 5.17 10.19 -49.43
C ASP A 81 4.42 11.52 -49.37
N ASN A 82 4.32 12.11 -48.17
CA ASN A 82 3.83 13.46 -47.91
C ASN A 82 2.36 13.69 -48.33
N THR A 83 1.54 12.63 -48.28
CA THR A 83 0.12 12.58 -48.65
C THR A 83 -0.82 12.81 -47.46
N GLN A 84 -0.28 12.89 -46.24
CA GLN A 84 -1.00 13.02 -44.96
C GLN A 84 -1.83 11.79 -44.55
N VAL A 85 -1.85 10.74 -45.36
CA VAL A 85 -2.69 9.58 -45.10
C VAL A 85 -2.06 8.73 -44.00
N TYR A 86 -2.84 8.35 -42.99
CA TYR A 86 -2.41 7.32 -42.05
C TYR A 86 -2.71 5.93 -42.62
N ASN A 87 -1.67 5.20 -43.01
CA ASN A 87 -1.80 3.94 -43.74
C ASN A 87 -1.01 2.79 -43.07
N PRO A 88 -1.69 1.88 -42.33
CA PRO A 88 -1.07 0.72 -41.70
C PRO A 88 -0.45 -0.32 -42.64
N SER A 89 -0.79 -0.28 -43.93
CA SER A 89 -0.32 -1.24 -44.93
C SER A 89 0.91 -0.76 -45.70
N ASP A 90 1.29 0.51 -45.54
CA ASP A 90 2.40 1.13 -46.26
C ASP A 90 3.65 1.26 -45.38
N SER A 91 4.73 0.58 -45.75
CA SER A 91 6.00 0.58 -45.01
C SER A 91 6.63 1.96 -44.83
N ASN A 92 6.27 2.93 -45.68
CA ASN A 92 6.71 4.31 -45.61
C ASN A 92 5.83 5.19 -44.70
N ASN A 93 4.90 4.58 -43.98
CA ASN A 93 3.95 5.29 -43.15
C ASN A 93 4.13 4.97 -41.65
N LEU A 94 3.85 5.95 -40.79
CA LEU A 94 3.85 5.76 -39.35
C LEU A 94 2.85 4.68 -38.91
N GLY A 95 1.72 4.56 -39.61
CA GLY A 95 0.72 3.54 -39.32
C GLY A 95 1.26 2.12 -39.43
N TYR A 96 2.14 1.87 -40.40
CA TYR A 96 2.78 0.56 -40.55
C TYR A 96 3.74 0.27 -39.41
N TYR A 97 4.58 1.24 -39.02
CA TYR A 97 5.47 1.07 -37.87
C TYR A 97 4.69 0.74 -36.60
N LEU A 98 3.61 1.48 -36.31
CA LEU A 98 2.81 1.28 -35.11
C LEU A 98 2.18 -0.12 -35.09
N ASN A 99 1.72 -0.63 -36.23
CA ASN A 99 0.97 -1.89 -36.29
C ASN A 99 1.79 -3.14 -36.64
N ASN A 100 3.02 -2.99 -37.15
CA ASN A 100 3.89 -4.10 -37.54
C ASN A 100 5.20 -4.16 -36.76
N THR A 101 5.68 -3.03 -36.22
CA THR A 101 6.90 -3.00 -35.39
C THR A 101 6.54 -2.83 -33.92
N TYR A 102 5.87 -1.73 -33.57
CA TYR A 102 5.56 -1.41 -32.17
C TYR A 102 4.55 -2.40 -31.57
N TYR A 103 3.46 -2.72 -32.27
CA TYR A 103 2.49 -3.74 -31.85
C TYR A 103 3.15 -5.10 -31.58
N ASN A 104 4.23 -5.43 -32.30
CA ASN A 104 4.91 -6.70 -32.12
C ASN A 104 5.80 -6.77 -30.86
N THR A 105 5.95 -5.66 -30.14
CA THR A 105 6.63 -5.63 -28.85
C THR A 105 5.77 -6.07 -27.67
N PHE A 106 4.46 -6.21 -27.85
CA PHE A 106 3.55 -6.79 -26.85
C PHE A 106 3.60 -8.32 -26.90
N THR A 107 3.36 -8.96 -25.76
CA THR A 107 3.20 -10.42 -25.63
C THR A 107 1.92 -10.91 -26.35
N ALA A 108 1.77 -12.22 -26.53
CA ALA A 108 0.59 -12.77 -27.18
C ALA A 108 -0.70 -12.49 -26.39
N GLU A 109 -0.61 -12.57 -25.07
CA GLU A 109 -1.67 -12.32 -24.10
C GLU A 109 -2.11 -10.84 -24.17
N GLU A 110 -1.15 -9.91 -24.12
CA GLU A 110 -1.44 -8.47 -24.24
C GLU A 110 -2.02 -8.13 -25.61
N LYS A 111 -1.51 -8.74 -26.68
CA LYS A 111 -2.03 -8.56 -28.05
C LYS A 111 -3.50 -8.97 -28.18
N ALA A 112 -3.94 -9.99 -27.44
CA ALA A 112 -5.33 -10.44 -27.43
C ALA A 112 -6.28 -9.42 -26.77
N LEU A 113 -5.76 -8.56 -25.90
CA LEU A 113 -6.52 -7.50 -25.23
C LEU A 113 -6.57 -6.20 -26.04
N ILE A 114 -5.64 -5.99 -26.97
CA ILE A 114 -5.64 -4.82 -27.86
C ILE A 114 -6.63 -5.06 -29.00
N LYS A 115 -7.69 -4.26 -29.02
CA LYS A 115 -8.76 -4.34 -30.02
C LYS A 115 -8.29 -3.78 -31.36
N SER A 116 -8.68 -4.45 -32.44
CA SER A 116 -8.77 -3.80 -33.75
C SER A 116 -10.01 -2.93 -33.76
N GLY A 117 -9.91 -1.70 -34.28
CA GLY A 117 -11.05 -0.80 -34.34
C GLY A 117 -10.92 0.24 -35.43
N THR A 118 -12.04 0.95 -35.65
CA THR A 118 -12.09 2.09 -36.56
C THR A 118 -11.37 3.29 -35.93
N TRP A 119 -10.35 3.78 -36.64
CA TRP A 119 -9.64 5.03 -36.38
C TRP A 119 -10.05 6.04 -37.42
N TYR A 120 -10.64 7.15 -36.98
CA TYR A 120 -11.02 8.21 -37.90
C TYR A 120 -9.80 9.06 -38.28
N THR A 121 -9.70 9.39 -39.57
CA THR A 121 -8.54 10.03 -40.21
C THR A 121 -8.94 11.25 -41.05
N GLY A 122 -10.13 11.80 -40.79
CA GLY A 122 -10.63 12.99 -41.46
C GLY A 122 -9.91 14.26 -40.99
N ILE A 123 -10.12 15.34 -41.73
CA ILE A 123 -9.56 16.68 -41.44
C ILE A 123 -10.19 17.34 -40.21
N GLU A 124 -9.61 18.46 -39.76
CA GLU A 124 -9.98 19.17 -38.53
C GLU A 124 -11.45 19.63 -38.46
N THR A 125 -12.12 19.85 -39.60
CA THR A 125 -13.52 20.28 -39.65
C THR A 125 -14.51 19.12 -39.64
N ASN A 126 -14.06 17.90 -39.94
CA ASN A 126 -14.87 16.69 -39.95
C ASN A 126 -13.97 15.44 -39.79
N GLU A 127 -13.49 15.23 -38.57
CA GLU A 127 -12.51 14.16 -38.31
C GLU A 127 -13.03 12.76 -38.60
N THR A 128 -14.36 12.56 -38.66
CA THR A 128 -14.99 11.24 -38.90
C THR A 128 -15.27 10.93 -40.37
N ALA A 129 -14.93 11.84 -41.30
CA ALA A 129 -15.21 11.69 -42.73
C ALA A 129 -14.54 10.47 -43.38
N THR A 130 -13.33 10.12 -42.92
CA THR A 130 -12.55 8.98 -43.39
C THR A 130 -12.08 8.15 -42.21
N SER A 131 -11.76 6.88 -42.44
CA SER A 131 -11.28 6.00 -41.39
C SER A 131 -10.40 4.87 -41.92
N VAL A 132 -9.64 4.27 -41.01
CA VAL A 132 -8.91 3.03 -41.23
C VAL A 132 -9.21 2.06 -40.09
N THR A 133 -9.22 0.77 -40.38
CA THR A 133 -9.36 -0.27 -39.34
C THR A 133 -7.98 -0.77 -38.97
N THR A 134 -7.57 -0.55 -37.73
CA THR A 134 -6.26 -1.00 -37.22
C THR A 134 -6.26 -1.09 -35.69
N ARG A 135 -5.17 -1.60 -35.11
CA ARG A 135 -5.05 -1.79 -33.66
C ARG A 135 -4.48 -0.57 -32.94
N ILE A 136 -3.39 -0.04 -33.47
CA ILE A 136 -2.68 1.10 -32.90
C ILE A 136 -2.81 2.30 -33.83
N GLY A 137 -3.15 3.44 -33.25
CA GLY A 137 -3.28 4.73 -33.91
C GLY A 137 -2.59 5.84 -33.12
N LEU A 138 -3.05 7.06 -33.37
CA LEU A 138 -2.70 8.27 -32.62
C LEU A 138 -4.01 8.97 -32.26
N LEU A 139 -3.96 9.85 -31.27
CA LEU A 139 -5.12 10.67 -30.93
C LEU A 139 -5.50 11.59 -32.09
N ARG A 140 -6.80 11.82 -32.22
CA ARG A 140 -7.37 12.90 -33.03
C ARG A 140 -7.21 14.25 -32.34
N GLU A 141 -7.44 15.34 -33.08
CA GLU A 141 -7.45 16.71 -32.55
C GLU A 141 -8.52 16.85 -31.46
N SER A 142 -9.73 16.35 -31.68
CA SER A 142 -10.79 16.37 -30.66
C SER A 142 -10.45 15.53 -29.41
N GLU A 143 -9.85 14.35 -29.60
CA GLU A 143 -9.45 13.46 -28.49
C GLU A 143 -8.31 14.04 -27.68
N PHE A 144 -7.31 14.63 -28.33
CA PHE A 144 -6.23 15.35 -27.66
C PHE A 144 -6.77 16.51 -26.83
N ASN A 145 -7.66 17.33 -27.39
CA ASN A 145 -8.25 18.45 -26.66
C ASN A 145 -9.04 17.99 -25.44
N ALA A 146 -9.79 16.89 -25.55
CA ALA A 146 -10.49 16.28 -24.41
C ALA A 146 -9.52 15.75 -23.35
N ALA A 147 -8.46 15.04 -23.77
CA ALA A 147 -7.42 14.52 -22.87
C ALA A 147 -6.67 15.66 -22.15
N LYS A 148 -6.36 16.76 -22.86
CA LYS A 148 -5.75 17.97 -22.30
C LYS A 148 -6.67 18.64 -21.29
N ALA A 149 -7.96 18.80 -21.60
CA ALA A 149 -8.95 19.34 -20.67
C ALA A 149 -9.13 18.48 -19.41
N ALA A 150 -8.94 17.17 -19.53
CA ALA A 150 -8.95 16.23 -18.40
C ALA A 150 -7.62 16.19 -17.61
N GLY A 151 -6.62 17.00 -17.99
CA GLY A 151 -5.34 17.10 -17.28
C GLY A 151 -4.34 15.98 -17.59
N ILE A 152 -4.60 15.13 -18.60
CA ILE A 152 -3.67 14.07 -19.04
C ILE A 152 -2.38 14.70 -19.58
N PHE A 153 -2.54 15.75 -20.38
CA PHE A 153 -1.44 16.54 -20.93
C PHE A 153 -1.53 17.95 -20.33
N SER A 154 -0.52 18.35 -19.54
CA SER A 154 -0.44 19.72 -19.03
C SER A 154 0.51 20.55 -19.88
N ASN A 155 0.30 21.86 -19.91
CA ASN A 155 1.20 22.83 -20.55
C ASN A 155 2.60 22.90 -19.88
N THR A 156 2.84 22.12 -18.82
CA THR A 156 4.01 22.24 -17.95
C THR A 156 4.83 20.95 -17.82
N ARG A 157 4.27 19.78 -18.18
CA ARG A 157 4.81 18.48 -17.71
C ARG A 157 5.44 17.57 -18.75
N GLU A 158 5.35 17.87 -20.04
CA GLU A 158 6.18 17.17 -21.04
C GLU A 158 6.12 17.91 -22.37
N TYR A 159 7.03 18.85 -22.52
CA TYR A 159 7.15 19.67 -23.73
C TYR A 159 7.83 18.87 -24.83
N SER A 160 7.01 18.16 -25.58
CA SER A 160 7.42 17.26 -26.63
C SER A 160 6.61 17.50 -27.89
N TYR A 161 7.28 17.54 -29.04
CA TYR A 161 6.63 17.55 -30.33
C TYR A 161 6.10 16.15 -30.65
N TRP A 162 4.82 15.97 -30.95
CA TRP A 162 4.30 14.66 -31.37
C TRP A 162 3.09 14.71 -32.29
N TRP A 163 2.98 13.72 -33.18
CA TRP A 163 1.94 13.63 -34.19
C TRP A 163 0.56 13.33 -33.63
N LEU A 164 -0.45 14.01 -34.17
CA LEU A 164 -1.85 13.57 -34.13
C LEU A 164 -2.19 12.85 -35.44
N ILE A 165 -3.30 12.10 -35.48
CA ILE A 165 -3.72 11.40 -36.70
C ILE A 165 -4.41 12.32 -37.73
N THR A 166 -4.83 13.51 -37.30
CA THR A 166 -5.68 14.44 -38.06
C THR A 166 -4.91 15.20 -39.15
N PRO A 167 -5.21 15.01 -40.45
CA PRO A 167 -4.64 15.81 -41.53
C PRO A 167 -5.10 17.27 -41.48
N TYR A 168 -4.32 18.20 -42.04
CA TYR A 168 -4.71 19.60 -42.14
C TYR A 168 -5.30 19.95 -43.51
N SER A 169 -6.51 20.50 -43.53
CA SER A 169 -7.26 20.77 -44.76
C SER A 169 -6.62 21.81 -45.69
N ALA A 170 -5.95 22.83 -45.15
CA ALA A 170 -5.45 23.95 -45.96
C ALA A 170 -4.05 23.71 -46.56
N ASN A 171 -3.41 22.59 -46.26
CA ASN A 171 -2.13 22.20 -46.84
C ASN A 171 -2.09 20.69 -46.99
N SER A 172 -2.16 20.18 -48.21
CA SER A 172 -2.24 18.75 -48.58
C SER A 172 -1.04 17.90 -48.21
N SER A 173 -0.05 18.48 -47.53
CA SER A 173 1.15 17.78 -47.07
C SER A 173 1.39 17.97 -45.58
N ALA A 174 0.50 18.63 -44.84
CA ALA A 174 0.70 18.91 -43.42
C ALA A 174 -0.25 18.12 -42.51
N VAL A 175 0.27 17.54 -41.42
CA VAL A 175 -0.52 16.83 -40.42
C VAL A 175 -0.52 17.62 -39.12
N ARG A 176 -1.59 17.51 -38.33
CA ARG A 176 -1.66 18.09 -37.00
C ARG A 176 -0.63 17.44 -36.08
N TYR A 177 0.00 18.25 -35.26
CA TYR A 177 0.87 17.78 -34.19
C TYR A 177 0.66 18.65 -32.96
N VAL A 178 1.13 18.16 -31.82
CA VAL A 178 1.18 18.89 -30.56
C VAL A 178 2.59 19.40 -30.35
N ASP A 179 2.73 20.71 -30.19
CA ASP A 179 3.98 21.37 -29.89
C ASP A 179 4.43 21.17 -28.44
N ASP A 180 5.61 21.70 -28.17
CA ASP A 180 6.23 21.58 -26.87
C ASP A 180 5.40 22.32 -25.79
N THR A 181 4.67 23.38 -26.10
CA THR A 181 3.74 24.02 -25.13
C THR A 181 2.41 23.29 -24.94
N ALA A 182 2.31 22.04 -25.40
CA ALA A 182 1.07 21.26 -25.47
C ALA A 182 -0.04 21.94 -26.29
N ASN A 183 0.31 22.79 -27.24
CA ASN A 183 -0.62 23.44 -28.15
C ASN A 183 -0.59 22.78 -29.52
N MET A 184 -1.66 22.97 -30.28
CA MET A 184 -1.80 22.33 -31.57
C MET A 184 -1.19 23.19 -32.68
N SER A 185 -0.49 22.54 -33.60
CA SER A 185 0.15 23.18 -34.74
C SER A 185 0.17 22.23 -35.95
N ILE A 186 0.85 22.64 -37.03
CA ILE A 186 0.95 21.88 -38.28
C ILE A 186 2.39 21.68 -38.70
N ASN A 187 2.70 20.51 -39.24
CA ASN A 187 4.01 20.24 -39.79
C ASN A 187 3.90 19.32 -41.01
N GLY A 188 4.86 19.42 -41.93
CA GLY A 188 4.90 18.56 -43.11
C GLY A 188 4.97 17.08 -42.71
N ALA A 189 4.15 16.24 -43.33
CA ALA A 189 4.01 14.82 -42.98
C ALA A 189 5.32 14.04 -43.16
N SER A 190 6.20 14.54 -44.04
CA SER A 190 7.56 14.04 -44.30
C SER A 190 8.61 14.44 -43.24
N ASN A 191 8.27 15.32 -42.29
CA ASN A 191 9.17 15.68 -41.18
C ASN A 191 9.11 14.65 -40.05
N SER A 192 10.15 14.59 -39.23
CA SER A 192 10.24 13.64 -38.12
C SER A 192 9.86 14.31 -36.79
N LEU A 193 8.77 13.86 -36.16
CA LEU A 193 8.31 14.29 -34.83
C LEU A 193 8.10 13.07 -33.92
N GLY A 194 7.88 13.33 -32.64
CA GLY A 194 7.60 12.30 -31.64
C GLY A 194 6.32 11.52 -31.91
N VAL A 195 6.29 10.31 -31.39
CA VAL A 195 5.16 9.39 -31.55
C VAL A 195 4.66 9.00 -30.17
N ARG A 196 3.37 9.27 -29.91
CA ARG A 196 2.64 8.79 -28.73
C ARG A 196 1.52 7.85 -29.18
N PRO A 197 1.75 6.54 -29.18
CA PRO A 197 0.75 5.57 -29.60
C PRO A 197 -0.51 5.69 -28.74
N ALA A 198 -1.66 5.59 -29.41
CA ALA A 198 -2.94 5.36 -28.77
C ALA A 198 -3.50 4.02 -29.25
N PHE A 199 -4.18 3.29 -28.38
CA PHE A 199 -4.87 2.05 -28.72
C PHE A 199 -6.01 1.76 -27.76
N ARG A 200 -6.85 0.79 -28.12
CA ARG A 200 -8.01 0.40 -27.32
C ARG A 200 -7.78 -0.96 -26.67
N ILE A 201 -7.79 -1.01 -25.34
CA ILE A 201 -7.79 -2.25 -24.57
C ILE A 201 -9.25 -2.72 -24.40
N LEU A 202 -9.50 -4.02 -24.27
CA LEU A 202 -10.82 -4.52 -23.89
C LEU A 202 -11.27 -3.87 -22.56
N GLU A 203 -12.46 -3.30 -22.55
CA GLU A 203 -13.05 -2.52 -21.46
C GLU A 203 -13.23 -3.34 -20.18
N SER A 204 -13.39 -4.65 -20.33
CA SER A 204 -13.49 -5.64 -19.26
C SER A 204 -12.14 -6.10 -18.73
N THR A 205 -11.02 -5.62 -19.29
CA THR A 205 -9.68 -5.97 -18.81
C THR A 205 -9.51 -5.42 -17.41
N ASN A 206 -9.24 -6.30 -16.46
CA ASN A 206 -9.00 -5.93 -15.09
C ASN A 206 -7.56 -5.45 -14.90
N PHE A 207 -7.43 -4.37 -14.14
CA PHE A 207 -6.17 -3.84 -13.65
C PHE A 207 -6.17 -3.92 -12.13
N GLU A 208 -5.02 -4.26 -11.56
CA GLU A 208 -4.80 -4.21 -10.12
C GLU A 208 -4.19 -2.88 -9.74
N TYR A 209 -4.57 -2.36 -8.57
CA TYR A 209 -4.01 -1.13 -8.05
C TYR A 209 -2.85 -1.45 -7.12
N ASP A 210 -1.67 -0.90 -7.41
CA ASP A 210 -0.55 -0.92 -6.48
C ASP A 210 -0.66 0.31 -5.58
N ILE A 211 -1.05 0.12 -4.32
CA ILE A 211 -1.25 1.23 -3.36
C ILE A 211 0.05 1.97 -3.06
N TYR A 212 1.18 1.27 -3.14
CA TYR A 212 2.47 1.81 -2.73
C TYR A 212 3.01 2.75 -3.81
N ALA A 213 2.97 2.32 -5.06
CA ALA A 213 3.32 3.13 -6.22
C ALA A 213 2.20 4.09 -6.64
N GLY A 214 0.95 3.88 -6.20
CA GLY A 214 -0.19 4.68 -6.65
C GLY A 214 -0.50 4.51 -8.15
N MET A 215 -0.30 3.29 -8.68
CA MET A 215 -0.44 2.99 -10.10
C MET A 215 -1.27 1.73 -10.33
N TYR A 216 -2.05 1.71 -11.41
CA TYR A 216 -2.69 0.48 -11.86
C TYR A 216 -1.75 -0.32 -12.76
N TYR A 217 -1.84 -1.64 -12.74
CA TYR A 217 -1.10 -2.50 -13.66
C TYR A 217 -1.97 -3.67 -14.12
N TYR A 218 -1.76 -4.09 -15.36
CA TYR A 218 -2.37 -5.33 -15.86
C TYR A 218 -1.67 -6.52 -15.19
N PRO A 219 -2.37 -7.39 -14.45
CA PRO A 219 -1.72 -8.51 -13.77
C PRO A 219 -1.15 -9.47 -14.81
N GLY A 220 0.16 -9.59 -14.84
CA GLY A 220 0.89 -10.58 -15.63
C GLY A 220 1.16 -11.84 -14.82
N THR A 221 2.09 -12.66 -15.29
CA THR A 221 2.63 -13.77 -14.51
C THR A 221 3.44 -13.19 -13.34
N LEU A 222 2.94 -13.39 -12.11
CA LEU A 222 3.67 -13.02 -10.91
C LEU A 222 4.96 -13.84 -10.83
N GLY A 223 6.09 -13.15 -10.77
CA GLY A 223 7.40 -13.76 -10.54
C GLY A 223 7.73 -13.89 -9.05
N ALA A 224 8.84 -14.57 -8.76
CA ALA A 224 9.37 -14.62 -7.41
C ALA A 224 9.87 -13.24 -6.96
N ASN A 225 9.80 -13.00 -5.64
CA ASN A 225 10.38 -11.81 -5.04
C ASN A 225 11.88 -11.73 -5.35
N LYS A 226 12.34 -10.54 -5.73
CA LYS A 226 13.74 -10.21 -5.98
C LYS A 226 14.10 -8.96 -5.18
N THR A 227 15.37 -8.67 -5.09
CA THR A 227 15.88 -7.40 -4.55
C THR A 227 16.35 -6.51 -5.70
N ILE A 228 16.38 -5.20 -5.51
CA ILE A 228 16.80 -4.22 -6.53
C ILE A 228 18.17 -4.58 -7.14
N ASN A 229 19.14 -5.02 -6.34
CA ASN A 229 20.47 -5.42 -6.83
C ASN A 229 20.48 -6.64 -7.77
N ASN A 230 19.41 -7.43 -7.77
CA ASN A 230 19.26 -8.63 -8.60
C ASN A 230 18.41 -8.37 -9.86
N LEU A 231 17.99 -7.12 -10.09
CA LEU A 231 17.31 -6.73 -11.31
C LEU A 231 18.28 -6.51 -12.48
N SER A 232 17.75 -6.60 -13.69
CA SER A 232 18.50 -6.25 -14.90
C SER A 232 18.40 -4.75 -15.20
N VAL A 233 19.46 -4.20 -15.79
CA VAL A 233 19.44 -2.84 -16.35
C VAL A 233 18.28 -2.72 -17.34
N GLY A 234 17.49 -1.65 -17.22
CA GLY A 234 16.29 -1.43 -18.02
C GLY A 234 15.06 -2.21 -17.56
N ASN A 235 15.08 -2.92 -16.44
CA ASN A 235 13.82 -3.28 -15.78
C ASN A 235 13.10 -2.01 -15.31
N THR A 236 11.77 -2.08 -15.23
CA THR A 236 10.91 -1.00 -14.75
C THR A 236 10.47 -1.28 -13.32
N ILE A 237 10.55 -0.28 -12.45
CA ILE A 237 9.97 -0.28 -11.11
C ILE A 237 8.82 0.71 -11.11
N MET A 238 7.66 0.31 -10.59
CA MET A 238 6.56 1.23 -10.30
C MET A 238 6.85 1.89 -8.95
N PHE A 239 6.98 3.22 -8.93
CA PHE A 239 7.27 3.95 -7.70
C PHE A 239 6.81 5.40 -7.82
N HIS A 240 6.16 5.94 -6.79
CA HIS A 240 5.73 7.32 -6.74
C HIS A 240 4.92 7.81 -7.96
N GLY A 241 3.95 7.00 -8.39
CA GLY A 241 3.02 7.31 -9.47
C GLY A 241 3.64 7.33 -10.87
N GLU A 242 4.87 6.84 -11.03
CA GLU A 242 5.60 6.83 -12.29
C GLU A 242 6.37 5.50 -12.48
N ALA A 243 6.69 5.20 -13.74
CA ALA A 243 7.64 4.16 -14.10
C ALA A 243 9.08 4.67 -13.96
N TRP A 244 9.92 3.89 -13.29
CA TRP A 244 11.35 4.14 -13.11
C TRP A 244 12.18 3.05 -13.74
N ARG A 245 13.22 3.40 -14.49
CA ARG A 245 14.11 2.46 -15.18
C ARG A 245 15.35 2.21 -14.35
N VAL A 246 15.66 0.94 -14.12
CA VAL A 246 16.89 0.53 -13.41
C VAL A 246 18.10 0.85 -14.27
N VAL A 247 19.01 1.69 -13.78
CA VAL A 247 20.25 2.10 -14.47
C VAL A 247 21.45 1.33 -13.93
N THR A 248 21.57 1.23 -12.61
CA THR A 248 22.68 0.50 -11.96
C THR A 248 22.13 -0.27 -10.75
N PRO A 249 21.77 -1.55 -10.93
CA PRO A 249 21.18 -2.38 -9.88
C PRO A 249 22.01 -2.43 -8.61
N SER A 250 23.34 -2.56 -8.74
CA SER A 250 24.28 -2.68 -7.62
C SER A 250 24.38 -1.45 -6.72
N THR A 251 23.87 -0.30 -7.17
CA THR A 251 23.79 0.94 -6.39
C THR A 251 22.35 1.42 -6.21
N GLY A 252 21.37 0.62 -6.64
CA GLY A 252 19.95 0.96 -6.67
C GLY A 252 19.61 2.17 -7.54
N LEU A 253 20.49 2.57 -8.47
CA LEU A 253 20.27 3.77 -9.29
C LEU A 253 19.14 3.53 -10.28
N VAL A 254 18.10 4.34 -10.18
CA VAL A 254 16.95 4.35 -11.07
C VAL A 254 16.73 5.76 -11.64
N VAL A 255 16.08 5.86 -12.79
CA VAL A 255 15.75 7.13 -13.44
C VAL A 255 14.30 7.12 -13.91
N ALA A 256 13.60 8.24 -13.80
CA ALA A 256 12.24 8.35 -14.33
C ALA A 256 12.19 8.00 -15.83
N ASP A 257 11.23 7.16 -16.21
CA ASP A 257 11.08 6.64 -17.58
C ASP A 257 10.65 7.72 -18.58
N ARG A 258 10.08 8.82 -18.08
CA ARG A 258 9.62 9.98 -18.84
C ARG A 258 10.06 11.29 -18.20
N ILE A 259 9.93 12.39 -18.95
CA ILE A 259 10.12 13.72 -18.38
C ILE A 259 8.91 14.02 -17.48
N ILE A 260 9.16 14.44 -16.24
CA ILE A 260 8.07 14.71 -15.28
C ILE A 260 7.65 16.20 -15.28
N GLU A 261 8.58 17.07 -15.67
CA GLU A 261 8.42 18.53 -15.69
C GLU A 261 9.57 19.18 -16.48
N LYS A 262 9.43 20.46 -16.86
CA LYS A 262 10.55 21.29 -17.32
C LYS A 262 10.87 22.43 -16.36
N ARG A 263 12.17 22.68 -16.12
CA ARG A 263 12.66 23.84 -15.36
C ARG A 263 14.03 24.26 -15.85
N GLU A 264 14.44 25.44 -15.42
CA GLU A 264 15.82 25.87 -15.46
C GLU A 264 16.66 24.96 -14.56
N PHE A 265 17.88 24.64 -14.99
CA PHE A 265 18.83 23.89 -14.17
C PHE A 265 19.34 24.77 -13.04
N ASP A 266 19.77 25.99 -13.40
CA ASP A 266 20.35 26.95 -12.50
C ASP A 266 20.15 28.39 -13.04
N PRO A 267 19.11 29.11 -12.61
CA PRO A 267 18.74 30.43 -13.12
C PRO A 267 19.84 31.49 -13.01
N ASN A 268 20.74 31.35 -12.03
CA ASN A 268 21.85 32.28 -11.80
C ASN A 268 23.11 31.93 -12.64
N ASN A 269 23.04 30.89 -13.48
CA ASN A 269 24.10 30.42 -14.38
C ASN A 269 25.44 30.08 -13.69
N THR A 270 25.41 29.51 -12.48
CA THR A 270 26.59 28.92 -11.84
C THR A 270 26.84 27.46 -12.24
N GLN A 271 25.97 26.88 -13.08
CA GLN A 271 25.97 25.51 -13.60
C GLN A 271 26.02 24.42 -12.53
N LEU A 272 25.88 24.77 -11.25
CA LEU A 272 26.09 23.87 -10.14
C LEU A 272 24.76 23.28 -9.71
N TYR A 273 24.66 21.96 -9.65
CA TYR A 273 23.52 21.32 -9.01
C TYR A 273 23.59 21.54 -7.50
N ASP A 274 22.73 22.41 -6.96
CA ASP A 274 22.75 22.85 -5.56
C ASP A 274 21.40 22.63 -4.86
N PRO A 275 21.29 21.63 -3.97
CA PRO A 275 20.10 21.38 -3.16
C PRO A 275 19.76 22.47 -2.13
N THR A 276 20.66 23.42 -1.88
CA THR A 276 20.51 24.47 -0.85
C THR A 276 20.08 25.83 -1.41
N ASP A 277 20.24 26.05 -2.72
CA ASP A 277 19.81 27.28 -3.40
C ASP A 277 18.37 27.16 -3.88
N SER A 278 17.45 27.94 -3.29
CA SER A 278 16.02 27.92 -3.60
C SER A 278 15.65 28.14 -5.07
N ASN A 279 16.55 28.74 -5.87
CA ASN A 279 16.34 28.95 -7.30
C ASN A 279 16.87 27.80 -8.17
N ASN A 280 17.63 26.87 -7.61
CA ASN A 280 18.29 25.80 -8.36
C ASN A 280 17.40 24.56 -8.51
N LEU A 281 17.61 23.81 -9.60
CA LEU A 281 16.91 22.54 -9.84
C LEU A 281 17.16 21.53 -8.72
N GLY A 282 18.36 21.54 -8.12
CA GLY A 282 18.69 20.68 -6.99
C GLY A 282 17.78 20.92 -5.79
N TYR A 283 17.50 22.18 -5.47
CA TYR A 283 16.59 22.50 -4.38
C TYR A 283 15.16 22.07 -4.70
N TYR A 284 14.68 22.32 -5.92
CA TYR A 284 13.35 21.87 -6.34
C TYR A 284 13.21 20.36 -6.15
N LEU A 285 14.16 19.58 -6.66
CA LEU A 285 14.09 18.12 -6.60
C LEU A 285 14.11 17.59 -5.16
N ASN A 286 14.83 18.24 -4.25
CA ASN A 286 15.03 17.74 -2.88
C ASN A 286 14.14 18.38 -1.81
N ASN A 287 13.50 19.52 -2.11
CA ASN A 287 12.64 20.25 -1.15
C ASN A 287 11.20 20.42 -1.64
N THR A 288 10.93 20.28 -2.94
CA THR A 288 9.57 20.34 -3.49
C THR A 288 9.13 18.98 -3.99
N TYR A 289 9.86 18.40 -4.94
CA TYR A 289 9.51 17.10 -5.53
C TYR A 289 9.69 15.96 -4.54
N TYR A 290 10.83 15.86 -3.84
CA TYR A 290 11.01 14.85 -2.80
C TYR A 290 9.93 14.90 -1.70
N ASN A 291 9.36 16.08 -1.44
CA ASN A 291 8.30 16.25 -0.46
C ASN A 291 6.91 15.77 -0.93
N THR A 292 6.75 15.37 -2.21
CA THR A 292 5.55 14.69 -2.66
C THR A 292 5.53 13.21 -2.29
N PHE A 293 6.70 12.60 -2.03
CA PHE A 293 6.83 11.20 -1.62
C PHE A 293 6.27 10.96 -0.23
N THR A 294 5.64 9.80 -0.01
CA THR A 294 5.17 9.40 1.32
C THR A 294 6.33 9.11 2.27
N VAL A 295 6.05 8.97 3.56
CA VAL A 295 7.07 8.63 4.56
C VAL A 295 7.70 7.27 4.26
N GLU A 296 6.90 6.30 3.85
CA GLU A 296 7.31 4.95 3.51
C GLU A 296 8.15 4.91 2.23
N GLU A 297 7.81 5.72 1.23
CA GLU A 297 8.61 5.85 0.01
C GLU A 297 9.96 6.50 0.30
N LYS A 298 9.98 7.56 1.13
CA LYS A 298 11.22 8.24 1.55
C LYS A 298 12.18 7.30 2.27
N ALA A 299 11.66 6.37 3.08
CA ALA A 299 12.48 5.38 3.79
C ALA A 299 13.28 4.46 2.84
N LEU A 300 12.82 4.28 1.59
CA LEU A 300 13.53 3.49 0.59
C LEU A 300 14.56 4.30 -0.21
N ILE A 301 14.53 5.64 -0.15
CA ILE A 301 15.41 6.50 -0.94
C ILE A 301 16.67 6.81 -0.12
N LYS A 302 17.82 6.47 -0.67
CA LYS A 302 19.12 6.68 -0.03
C LYS A 302 19.55 8.14 -0.15
N ASP A 303 19.93 8.74 0.98
CA ASP A 303 20.78 9.93 0.94
C ASP A 303 22.13 9.58 0.32
N SER A 304 22.42 10.16 -0.85
CA SER A 304 23.43 9.63 -1.76
C SER A 304 24.40 10.71 -2.22
N ILE A 305 25.66 10.31 -2.43
CA ILE A 305 26.64 11.15 -3.10
C ILE A 305 26.31 11.21 -4.59
N TRP A 306 26.00 12.42 -5.05
CA TRP A 306 25.82 12.80 -6.46
C TRP A 306 27.05 13.57 -6.92
N TYR A 307 27.79 13.01 -7.87
CA TYR A 307 28.94 13.71 -8.44
C TYR A 307 28.47 14.75 -9.47
N ARG A 308 29.03 15.96 -9.36
CA ARG A 308 28.67 17.14 -10.16
C ARG A 308 29.92 17.80 -10.78
N GLY A 309 30.97 17.02 -11.01
CA GLY A 309 32.09 17.43 -11.85
C GLY A 309 31.71 17.46 -13.33
N ASN A 310 32.59 18.02 -14.17
CA ASN A 310 32.32 18.21 -15.60
C ASN A 310 32.61 16.97 -16.45
N GLU A 311 32.38 17.05 -17.77
CA GLU A 311 32.51 15.93 -18.71
C GLU A 311 33.91 15.29 -18.80
N THR A 312 34.94 15.97 -18.31
CA THR A 312 36.33 15.47 -18.33
C THR A 312 36.71 14.76 -17.03
N ASN A 313 36.04 15.10 -15.92
CA ASN A 313 36.20 14.48 -14.61
C ASN A 313 34.92 14.67 -13.78
N GLU A 314 33.95 13.79 -13.99
CA GLU A 314 32.64 13.93 -13.34
C GLU A 314 32.71 13.78 -11.82
N THR A 315 33.77 13.16 -11.28
CA THR A 315 33.96 12.91 -9.85
C THR A 315 34.70 14.04 -9.11
N ALA A 316 35.08 15.13 -9.80
CA ALA A 316 35.86 16.22 -9.23
C ALA A 316 35.15 16.96 -8.07
N SER A 317 33.82 16.93 -8.03
CA SER A 317 33.01 17.51 -6.97
C SER A 317 31.75 16.68 -6.76
N SER A 318 31.13 16.84 -5.59
CA SER A 318 29.89 16.13 -5.26
C SER A 318 28.99 16.95 -4.34
N VAL A 319 27.78 16.46 -4.18
CA VAL A 319 26.83 16.86 -3.13
C VAL A 319 26.12 15.62 -2.62
N THR A 320 25.76 15.61 -1.34
CA THR A 320 24.99 14.52 -0.74
C THR A 320 23.53 14.96 -0.64
N THR A 321 22.64 14.23 -1.31
CA THR A 321 21.20 14.51 -1.32
C THR A 321 20.40 13.29 -1.82
N PHE A 322 19.08 13.31 -1.69
CA PHE A 322 18.21 12.18 -2.04
C PHE A 322 17.99 11.99 -3.55
N ILE A 323 17.62 13.06 -4.25
CA ILE A 323 17.27 13.04 -5.67
C ILE A 323 18.31 13.84 -6.44
N GLY A 324 18.75 13.31 -7.57
CA GLY A 324 19.67 13.95 -8.50
C GLY A 324 19.22 13.80 -9.95
N LEU A 325 20.18 13.88 -10.86
CA LEU A 325 20.03 13.55 -12.28
C LEU A 325 21.16 12.62 -12.68
N LEU A 326 21.01 11.91 -13.79
CA LEU A 326 22.11 11.11 -14.32
C LEU A 326 23.29 12.00 -14.73
N ARG A 327 24.49 11.48 -14.48
CA ARG A 327 25.73 11.97 -15.09
C ARG A 327 25.79 11.61 -16.57
N GLN A 328 26.64 12.27 -17.34
CA GLN A 328 26.84 11.96 -18.75
C GLN A 328 27.32 10.51 -18.93
N THR A 329 28.21 10.00 -18.08
CA THR A 329 28.66 8.60 -18.17
C THR A 329 27.55 7.60 -17.82
N GLU A 330 26.73 7.89 -16.82
CA GLU A 330 25.58 7.06 -16.43
C GLU A 330 24.51 7.06 -17.54
N TYR A 331 24.22 8.24 -18.10
CA TYR A 331 23.32 8.39 -19.24
C TYR A 331 23.80 7.60 -20.45
N ASN A 332 25.09 7.71 -20.82
CA ASN A 332 25.65 6.98 -21.95
C ASN A 332 25.56 5.46 -21.74
N SER A 333 25.79 4.99 -20.52
CA SER A 333 25.65 3.57 -20.17
C SER A 333 24.19 3.11 -20.27
N ALA A 334 23.25 3.89 -19.73
CA ALA A 334 21.82 3.64 -19.82
C ALA A 334 21.32 3.64 -21.28
N LYS A 335 21.81 4.56 -22.11
CA LYS A 335 21.52 4.63 -23.54
C LYS A 335 21.99 3.38 -24.26
N THR A 336 23.24 2.95 -24.05
CA THR A 336 23.76 1.71 -24.65
C THR A 336 22.95 0.48 -24.21
N ALA A 337 22.42 0.49 -22.99
CA ALA A 337 21.52 -0.55 -22.48
C ALA A 337 20.07 -0.45 -23.01
N GLY A 338 19.77 0.52 -23.88
CA GLY A 338 18.44 0.69 -24.49
C GLY A 338 17.38 1.26 -23.55
N ILE A 339 17.77 1.91 -22.44
CA ILE A 339 16.82 2.60 -21.54
C ILE A 339 16.22 3.81 -22.24
N PHE A 340 17.06 4.54 -22.97
CA PHE A 340 16.65 5.71 -23.74
C PHE A 340 16.64 5.37 -25.24
N PRO A 341 15.66 5.89 -26.01
CA PRO A 341 15.66 5.72 -27.45
C PRO A 341 16.92 6.29 -28.09
N SER A 342 17.33 5.70 -29.22
CA SER A 342 18.53 6.04 -29.99
C SER A 342 18.21 6.73 -31.31
N ALA A 343 16.95 7.12 -31.54
CA ALA A 343 16.49 7.63 -32.82
C ALA A 343 15.50 8.78 -32.64
N GLY A 344 15.95 9.95 -33.09
CA GLY A 344 15.17 11.15 -33.40
C GLY A 344 14.39 11.68 -32.21
N GLY A 345 14.72 12.87 -31.73
CA GLY A 345 14.07 13.43 -30.56
C GLY A 345 14.43 14.89 -30.41
N TRP A 346 13.43 15.76 -30.21
CA TRP A 346 13.68 17.15 -29.82
C TRP A 346 13.42 17.36 -28.32
N ASP A 347 13.09 16.30 -27.58
CA ASP A 347 13.00 16.41 -26.13
C ASP A 347 14.40 16.46 -25.57
N ILE A 348 14.65 17.53 -24.83
CA ILE A 348 15.91 17.84 -24.19
C ILE A 348 15.67 17.78 -22.70
N TRP A 349 16.57 17.13 -21.96
CA TRP A 349 16.54 17.15 -20.50
C TRP A 349 17.94 17.31 -19.91
N TRP A 350 17.95 17.85 -18.71
CA TRP A 350 19.18 18.12 -17.98
C TRP A 350 19.89 16.84 -17.53
N LEU A 351 21.21 16.85 -17.63
CA LEU A 351 22.11 15.96 -16.88
C LEU A 351 22.71 16.75 -15.72
N ILE A 352 23.19 16.07 -14.67
CA ILE A 352 23.80 16.76 -13.52
C ILE A 352 25.18 17.36 -13.87
N THR A 353 25.78 16.91 -14.97
CA THR A 353 27.15 17.22 -15.41
C THR A 353 27.26 18.65 -15.96
N PRO A 354 28.06 19.55 -15.37
CA PRO A 354 28.35 20.86 -15.94
C PRO A 354 29.25 20.77 -17.18
N TYR A 355 29.28 21.83 -18.01
CA TYR A 355 30.16 21.90 -19.17
C TYR A 355 31.48 22.61 -18.83
N SER A 356 32.62 21.99 -19.16
CA SER A 356 33.93 22.58 -18.85
C SER A 356 34.29 23.81 -19.70
N GLY A 357 33.69 23.97 -20.88
CA GLY A 357 34.05 25.02 -21.83
C GLY A 357 33.37 26.38 -21.60
N ASP A 358 32.30 26.43 -20.81
CA ASP A 358 31.58 27.65 -20.43
C ASP A 358 30.88 27.45 -19.09
N SER A 359 31.18 28.29 -18.11
CA SER A 359 30.64 28.18 -16.75
C SER A 359 29.14 28.44 -16.63
N SER A 360 28.49 28.87 -17.71
CA SER A 360 27.05 29.13 -17.76
C SER A 360 26.28 27.93 -18.33
N TYR A 361 26.96 26.87 -18.76
CA TYR A 361 26.37 25.77 -19.52
C TYR A 361 26.35 24.46 -18.71
N ALA A 362 25.23 23.76 -18.77
CA ALA A 362 25.13 22.38 -18.28
C ALA A 362 24.93 21.40 -19.44
N ARG A 363 25.28 20.12 -19.21
CA ARG A 363 25.05 19.07 -20.20
C ARG A 363 23.57 18.72 -20.28
N VAL A 364 23.10 18.49 -21.49
CA VAL A 364 21.75 17.98 -21.75
C VAL A 364 21.82 16.72 -22.59
N ALA A 365 20.82 15.85 -22.41
CA ALA A 365 20.58 14.70 -23.24
C ALA A 365 19.35 14.92 -24.13
N PHE A 366 19.38 14.30 -25.32
CA PHE A 366 18.30 14.31 -26.29
C PHE A 366 17.63 12.95 -26.41
N THR A 367 16.38 12.93 -26.84
CA THR A 367 15.63 11.69 -27.15
C THR A 367 16.25 10.92 -28.33
N ASP A 368 17.06 11.54 -29.19
CA ASP A 368 17.86 10.82 -30.20
C ASP A 368 19.13 10.16 -29.63
N GLY A 369 19.38 10.33 -28.33
CA GLY A 369 20.53 9.79 -27.66
C GLY A 369 21.75 10.70 -27.64
N SER A 370 21.74 11.85 -28.31
CA SER A 370 22.88 12.77 -28.33
C SER A 370 23.01 13.55 -27.01
N VAL A 371 24.22 14.06 -26.74
CA VAL A 371 24.52 14.92 -25.60
C VAL A 371 25.06 16.24 -26.13
N SER A 372 24.55 17.35 -25.62
CA SER A 372 25.01 18.71 -25.95
C SER A 372 25.20 19.54 -24.68
N ASN A 373 25.43 20.83 -24.83
CA ASN A 373 25.52 21.82 -23.76
C ASN A 373 24.58 22.99 -24.06
N TYR A 374 23.90 23.49 -23.03
CA TYR A 374 23.02 24.65 -23.11
C TYR A 374 23.12 25.50 -21.84
N TYR A 375 22.70 26.76 -21.93
CA TYR A 375 22.68 27.68 -20.80
C TYR A 375 21.83 27.13 -19.66
N ALA A 376 22.38 27.08 -18.45
CA ALA A 376 21.73 26.48 -17.28
C ALA A 376 20.43 27.20 -16.88
N ASN A 377 20.25 28.47 -17.27
CA ASN A 377 19.03 29.23 -17.10
C ASN A 377 17.95 28.97 -18.19
N GLN A 378 18.11 27.99 -19.06
CA GLN A 378 17.06 27.61 -20.04
C GLN A 378 16.13 26.53 -19.50
N VAL A 379 14.90 26.51 -19.97
CA VAL A 379 13.88 25.57 -19.48
C VAL A 379 13.93 24.25 -20.28
N TYR A 380 14.41 23.18 -19.66
CA TYR A 380 14.43 21.83 -20.25
C TYR A 380 13.85 20.77 -19.32
N GLY A 381 13.64 19.57 -19.88
CA GLY A 381 13.07 18.42 -19.19
C GLY A 381 13.86 17.98 -17.97
N ILE A 382 13.15 17.39 -17.04
CA ILE A 382 13.69 16.77 -15.83
C ILE A 382 13.31 15.30 -15.86
N ARG A 383 14.33 14.44 -15.81
CA ARG A 383 14.21 13.03 -15.52
C ARG A 383 14.97 12.77 -14.22
N PRO A 384 14.30 12.85 -13.06
CA PRO A 384 14.95 12.64 -11.79
C PRO A 384 15.59 11.27 -11.75
N ALA A 385 16.74 11.19 -11.12
CA ALA A 385 17.38 9.94 -10.74
C ALA A 385 17.43 9.87 -9.22
N LEU A 386 17.27 8.67 -8.68
CA LEU A 386 17.41 8.42 -7.24
C LEU A 386 18.03 7.04 -7.02
N ARG A 387 18.48 6.77 -5.79
CA ARG A 387 18.95 5.44 -5.41
C ARG A 387 17.99 4.83 -4.41
N ILE A 388 17.30 3.76 -4.82
CA ILE A 388 16.49 2.93 -3.93
C ILE A 388 17.44 2.00 -3.16
N LEU A 389 17.11 1.65 -1.92
CA LEU A 389 17.84 0.62 -1.16
C LEU A 389 17.97 -0.67 -2.00
N GLU A 390 19.20 -1.16 -2.13
CA GLU A 390 19.51 -2.33 -2.94
C GLU A 390 18.82 -3.61 -2.44
N SER A 391 18.53 -3.63 -1.14
CA SER A 391 17.81 -4.70 -0.43
C SER A 391 16.30 -4.58 -0.52
N THR A 392 15.75 -3.50 -1.10
CA THR A 392 14.29 -3.36 -1.29
C THR A 392 13.77 -4.55 -2.08
N VAL A 393 12.80 -5.24 -1.49
CA VAL A 393 12.14 -6.39 -2.10
C VAL A 393 11.13 -5.88 -3.12
N VAL A 394 11.13 -6.51 -4.28
CA VAL A 394 10.22 -6.22 -5.38
C VAL A 394 9.65 -7.52 -5.95
N ASN A 395 8.41 -7.46 -6.42
CA ASN A 395 7.72 -8.54 -7.09
C ASN A 395 7.60 -8.24 -8.59
N GLU A 396 7.88 -9.22 -9.45
CA GLU A 396 7.66 -9.08 -10.89
C GLU A 396 6.16 -9.22 -11.21
N VAL A 397 5.52 -8.12 -11.60
CA VAL A 397 4.07 -8.08 -11.89
C VAL A 397 3.74 -8.18 -13.38
N GLN A 398 4.70 -7.84 -14.24
CA GLN A 398 4.71 -8.11 -15.68
C GLN A 398 6.16 -8.40 -16.07
N THR A 399 6.39 -8.97 -17.26
CA THR A 399 7.75 -9.22 -17.73
C THR A 399 8.60 -7.95 -17.68
N GLY A 400 9.61 -7.93 -16.81
CA GLY A 400 10.50 -6.80 -16.61
C GLY A 400 9.88 -5.58 -15.89
N VAL A 401 8.68 -5.69 -15.31
CA VAL A 401 8.04 -4.66 -14.47
C VAL A 401 7.87 -5.17 -13.06
N TYR A 402 8.27 -4.34 -12.10
CA TYR A 402 8.35 -4.70 -10.72
C TYR A 402 7.54 -3.73 -9.85
N ALA A 403 6.73 -4.29 -8.96
CA ALA A 403 6.10 -3.57 -7.84
C ALA A 403 7.01 -3.67 -6.62
N ILE A 404 7.07 -2.62 -5.81
CA ILE A 404 7.74 -2.70 -4.51
C ILE A 404 6.87 -3.53 -3.58
N THR A 405 7.48 -4.52 -2.94
CA THR A 405 6.86 -5.22 -1.83
C THR A 405 7.10 -4.37 -0.58
N PRO A 406 6.07 -3.75 0.02
CA PRO A 406 6.25 -2.93 1.20
C PRO A 406 6.92 -3.74 2.31
N PRO A 407 7.80 -3.13 3.12
CA PRO A 407 8.31 -3.80 4.32
C PRO A 407 7.13 -4.11 5.24
N ASP A 408 7.16 -5.28 5.89
CA ASP A 408 6.25 -5.54 7.00
C ASP A 408 6.70 -4.71 8.20
N THR A 409 5.80 -3.87 8.71
CA THR A 409 6.06 -3.00 9.86
C THR A 409 5.07 -3.27 10.99
N THR A 410 4.35 -4.38 10.92
CA THR A 410 3.32 -4.72 11.90
C THR A 410 3.99 -5.43 13.06
N SER A 411 3.88 -4.86 14.26
CA SER A 411 4.34 -5.56 15.46
C SER A 411 3.35 -6.66 15.85
N PRO A 412 3.82 -7.86 16.23
CA PRO A 412 2.96 -8.90 16.76
C PRO A 412 2.22 -8.46 18.02
N ASP A 413 0.89 -8.59 18.05
CA ASP A 413 0.08 -8.41 19.26
C ASP A 413 -0.12 -9.76 19.96
N VAL A 414 -0.14 -9.77 21.29
CA VAL A 414 -0.34 -10.99 22.09
C VAL A 414 -1.60 -10.93 22.96
N THR A 415 -2.42 -11.98 22.86
CA THR A 415 -3.56 -12.23 23.74
C THR A 415 -3.25 -13.35 24.72
N ILE A 416 -3.53 -13.13 26.00
CA ILE A 416 -3.34 -14.13 27.05
C ILE A 416 -4.71 -14.66 27.49
N THR A 417 -4.86 -15.98 27.52
CA THR A 417 -6.05 -16.66 28.07
C THR A 417 -5.65 -17.68 29.14
N SER A 418 -6.60 -18.08 29.99
CA SER A 418 -6.34 -19.03 31.08
C SER A 418 -7.33 -20.18 31.07
N ASN A 419 -6.86 -21.37 31.42
CA ASN A 419 -7.69 -22.53 31.69
C ASN A 419 -7.22 -23.25 32.97
N PRO A 420 -8.06 -23.39 34.01
CA PRO A 420 -9.43 -22.85 34.11
C PRO A 420 -9.50 -21.31 34.12
N THR A 421 -10.67 -20.77 33.80
CA THR A 421 -10.94 -19.33 33.79
C THR A 421 -11.21 -18.80 35.21
N SER A 422 -11.15 -17.48 35.37
CA SER A 422 -11.43 -16.78 36.62
C SER A 422 -12.93 -16.79 36.99
N PRO A 423 -13.31 -16.95 38.27
CA PRO A 423 -12.49 -17.35 39.40
C PRO A 423 -12.29 -18.88 39.45
N THR A 424 -11.21 -19.36 40.07
CA THR A 424 -10.92 -20.79 40.16
C THR A 424 -10.25 -21.20 41.48
N ASN A 425 -10.45 -22.47 41.85
CA ASN A 425 -9.79 -23.12 42.98
C ASN A 425 -8.68 -24.09 42.58
N ALA A 426 -8.33 -24.15 41.29
CA ALA A 426 -7.24 -24.99 40.82
C ALA A 426 -5.91 -24.57 41.45
N THR A 427 -5.02 -25.54 41.68
CA THR A 427 -3.66 -25.31 42.16
C THR A 427 -2.71 -24.91 41.05
N THR A 428 -3.07 -25.19 39.79
CA THR A 428 -2.29 -24.92 38.59
C THR A 428 -3.24 -24.41 37.50
N ILE A 429 -2.80 -23.39 36.76
CA ILE A 429 -3.50 -22.86 35.57
C ILE A 429 -2.59 -23.00 34.37
N THR A 430 -3.13 -23.43 33.24
CA THR A 430 -2.47 -23.31 31.94
C THR A 430 -2.84 -21.97 31.34
N TYR A 431 -1.83 -21.15 31.03
CA TYR A 431 -1.99 -19.92 30.27
C TYR A 431 -1.60 -20.17 28.81
N THR A 432 -2.40 -19.64 27.89
CA THR A 432 -2.14 -19.67 26.44
C THR A 432 -1.87 -18.25 25.95
N PHE A 433 -0.78 -18.08 25.22
CA PHE A 433 -0.37 -16.85 24.56
C PHE A 433 -0.57 -17.03 23.06
N GLN A 434 -1.45 -16.21 22.49
CA GLN A 434 -1.73 -16.20 21.06
C GLN A 434 -1.19 -14.89 20.48
N PHE A 435 -0.18 -14.98 19.63
CA PHE A 435 0.30 -13.86 18.83
C PHE A 435 -0.54 -13.70 17.56
N SER A 436 -0.62 -12.48 17.03
CA SER A 436 -1.31 -12.17 15.77
C SER A 436 -0.63 -12.74 14.53
N GLU A 437 0.64 -13.11 14.65
CA GLU A 437 1.50 -13.67 13.61
C GLU A 437 2.60 -14.52 14.23
N ASP A 438 3.34 -15.26 13.39
CA ASP A 438 4.43 -16.13 13.85
C ASP A 438 5.57 -15.29 14.44
N VAL A 439 6.04 -15.68 15.62
CA VAL A 439 7.13 -14.98 16.34
C VAL A 439 8.25 -15.94 16.67
N THR A 440 9.46 -15.39 16.79
CA THR A 440 10.66 -16.09 17.22
C THR A 440 11.25 -15.40 18.46
N GLY A 441 11.93 -16.18 19.31
CA GLY A 441 12.58 -15.65 20.51
C GLY A 441 11.73 -15.58 21.78
N PHE A 442 10.41 -15.85 21.71
CA PHE A 442 9.55 -15.90 22.90
C PHE A 442 9.88 -17.13 23.77
N ILE A 443 10.25 -16.90 25.03
CA ILE A 443 10.66 -17.93 25.98
C ILE A 443 9.92 -17.79 27.32
N ALA A 444 9.97 -18.83 28.16
CA ALA A 444 9.30 -18.84 29.47
C ALA A 444 9.70 -17.65 30.39
N GLY A 445 10.92 -17.13 30.24
CA GLY A 445 11.43 -15.99 31.00
C GLY A 445 10.68 -14.67 30.72
N ASP A 446 10.02 -14.57 29.58
CA ASP A 446 9.33 -13.34 29.13
C ASP A 446 7.92 -13.21 29.73
N VAL A 447 7.42 -14.29 30.35
CA VAL A 447 6.13 -14.32 31.02
C VAL A 447 6.27 -13.74 32.43
N GLY A 448 5.74 -12.55 32.70
CA GLY A 448 5.65 -12.01 34.05
C GLY A 448 4.52 -12.66 34.83
N VAL A 449 4.74 -13.03 36.10
CA VAL A 449 3.72 -13.63 36.97
C VAL A 449 3.73 -12.98 38.35
N THR A 450 2.55 -12.58 38.84
CA THR A 450 2.31 -12.14 40.21
C THR A 450 1.34 -13.08 40.91
N ASN A 451 1.58 -13.40 42.20
CA ASN A 451 0.82 -14.38 42.98
C ASN A 451 0.73 -15.79 42.33
N GLY A 452 1.81 -16.18 41.65
CA GLY A 452 1.96 -17.50 41.03
C GLY A 452 3.43 -17.85 40.80
N THR A 453 3.73 -19.13 40.64
CA THR A 453 5.06 -19.63 40.27
C THR A 453 4.99 -20.26 38.89
N ARG A 454 5.74 -19.74 37.91
CA ARG A 454 5.85 -20.36 36.59
C ARG A 454 6.49 -21.73 36.67
N LYS A 455 5.99 -22.68 35.88
CA LYS A 455 6.67 -23.94 35.59
C LYS A 455 7.35 -23.84 34.24
N ASP A 456 8.55 -23.27 34.18
CA ASP A 456 9.25 -23.05 32.90
C ASP A 456 9.43 -24.36 32.10
N GLY A 457 9.51 -25.52 32.76
CA GLY A 457 9.58 -26.84 32.11
C GLY A 457 8.28 -27.33 31.42
N THR A 458 7.17 -26.60 31.56
CA THR A 458 5.92 -26.86 30.81
C THR A 458 5.71 -25.86 29.67
N PHE A 459 6.63 -24.90 29.49
CA PHE A 459 6.57 -23.96 28.38
C PHE A 459 6.67 -24.70 27.06
N THR A 460 5.64 -24.55 26.22
CA THR A 460 5.51 -25.28 24.96
C THR A 460 5.06 -24.34 23.86
N GLU A 461 5.83 -24.29 22.77
CA GLU A 461 5.39 -23.79 21.47
C GLU A 461 4.43 -24.82 20.87
N VAL A 462 3.17 -24.45 20.70
CA VAL A 462 2.15 -25.30 20.08
C VAL A 462 2.29 -25.20 18.56
N ASP A 463 2.50 -23.99 18.07
CA ASP A 463 2.85 -23.61 16.69
C ASP A 463 3.56 -22.23 16.71
N GLY A 464 3.91 -21.69 15.54
CA GLY A 464 4.74 -20.49 15.41
C GLY A 464 4.19 -19.22 16.09
N ASN A 465 2.89 -19.17 16.41
CA ASN A 465 2.26 -18.02 17.07
C ASN A 465 1.50 -18.37 18.35
N THR A 466 1.48 -19.63 18.77
CA THR A 466 0.73 -20.09 19.95
C THR A 466 1.65 -20.79 20.95
N TYR A 467 1.64 -20.29 22.19
CA TYR A 467 2.49 -20.80 23.26
C TYR A 467 1.67 -21.08 24.51
N THR A 468 2.12 -22.02 25.34
CA THR A 468 1.47 -22.36 26.61
C THR A 468 2.47 -22.47 27.74
N ILE A 469 2.06 -22.12 28.97
CA ILE A 469 2.84 -22.36 30.18
C ILE A 469 1.90 -22.67 31.35
N GLU A 470 2.33 -23.53 32.28
CA GLU A 470 1.62 -23.71 33.55
C GLU A 470 2.15 -22.76 34.63
N VAL A 471 1.23 -22.23 35.43
CA VAL A 471 1.54 -21.41 36.60
C VAL A 471 0.85 -22.01 37.82
N ASP A 472 1.63 -22.30 38.86
CA ASP A 472 1.12 -22.76 40.16
C ASP A 472 0.67 -21.59 41.02
N LYS A 473 -0.45 -21.78 41.70
CA LYS A 473 -0.97 -20.87 42.71
C LYS A 473 -0.02 -20.75 43.90
N ILE A 474 0.24 -19.52 44.36
CA ILE A 474 0.94 -19.27 45.63
C ILE A 474 -0.08 -19.07 46.77
N ALA A 475 -1.04 -18.16 46.60
CA ALA A 475 -2.05 -17.85 47.61
C ALA A 475 -3.41 -17.48 46.99
N ASP A 476 -4.44 -17.38 47.83
CA ASP A 476 -5.73 -16.81 47.43
C ASP A 476 -5.57 -15.32 47.04
N GLY A 477 -6.36 -14.88 46.07
CA GLY A 477 -6.30 -13.53 45.51
C GLY A 477 -5.97 -13.53 44.02
N ASP A 478 -5.73 -12.33 43.48
CA ASP A 478 -5.49 -12.13 42.05
C ASP A 478 -4.12 -12.68 41.64
N GLN A 479 -4.12 -13.65 40.73
CA GLN A 479 -2.96 -14.09 39.97
C GLN A 479 -2.93 -13.34 38.64
N ILE A 480 -1.84 -12.63 38.37
CA ILE A 480 -1.71 -11.77 37.19
C ILE A 480 -0.59 -12.29 36.30
N VAL A 481 -0.86 -12.43 35.00
CA VAL A 481 0.11 -12.84 33.99
C VAL A 481 0.27 -11.74 32.93
N THR A 482 1.52 -11.45 32.57
CA THR A 482 1.89 -10.37 31.63
C THR A 482 2.92 -10.85 30.61
N VAL A 483 2.97 -10.17 29.46
CA VAL A 483 4.05 -10.26 28.48
C VAL A 483 4.45 -8.83 28.13
N ALA A 484 5.74 -8.51 28.22
CA ALA A 484 6.26 -7.16 27.93
C ALA A 484 6.37 -6.91 26.42
N ASP A 485 6.58 -5.66 26.04
CA ASP A 485 6.99 -5.29 24.69
C ASP A 485 8.43 -5.75 24.41
N GLY A 486 8.76 -6.01 23.14
CA GLY A 486 10.16 -6.21 22.76
C GLY A 486 10.79 -7.55 23.14
N VAL A 487 10.00 -8.54 23.56
CA VAL A 487 10.53 -9.83 24.05
C VAL A 487 10.69 -10.87 22.93
N CYS A 488 9.94 -10.73 21.85
CA CYS A 488 10.04 -11.57 20.66
C CYS A 488 9.83 -10.73 19.39
N GLU A 489 10.16 -11.32 18.24
CA GLU A 489 10.09 -10.66 16.93
C GLU A 489 9.49 -11.56 15.85
N ASP A 490 8.84 -10.96 14.86
CA ASP A 490 8.37 -11.65 13.66
C ASP A 490 9.52 -11.94 12.66
N ALA A 491 9.18 -12.48 11.49
CA ALA A 491 10.14 -12.73 10.42
C ALA A 491 10.72 -11.46 9.77
N ALA A 492 10.08 -10.31 9.96
CA ALA A 492 10.52 -8.98 9.50
C ALA A 492 11.31 -8.21 10.58
N SER A 493 11.60 -8.84 11.73
CA SER A 493 12.25 -8.25 12.90
C SER A 493 11.44 -7.11 13.56
N ASN A 494 10.11 -7.07 13.36
CA ASN A 494 9.25 -6.24 14.18
C ASN A 494 9.08 -6.90 15.54
N THR A 495 9.41 -6.16 16.59
CA THR A 495 9.23 -6.63 17.96
C THR A 495 7.76 -6.64 18.37
N ASN A 496 7.35 -7.57 19.23
CA ASN A 496 5.98 -7.65 19.73
C ASN A 496 5.55 -6.44 20.58
N ASN A 497 4.26 -6.13 20.55
CA ASN A 497 3.61 -5.26 21.53
C ASN A 497 3.35 -6.03 22.82
N GLY A 498 3.44 -5.35 23.97
CA GLY A 498 3.11 -5.95 25.26
C GLY A 498 1.64 -6.35 25.37
N ALA A 499 1.37 -7.49 26.02
CA ALA A 499 0.01 -7.96 26.24
C ALA A 499 -0.77 -7.05 27.20
N THR A 500 -2.09 -6.98 27.01
CA THR A 500 -2.97 -6.61 28.13
C THR A 500 -2.89 -7.70 29.20
N PRO A 501 -2.54 -7.38 30.46
CA PRO A 501 -2.47 -8.37 31.53
C PRO A 501 -3.78 -9.13 31.72
N ILE A 502 -3.69 -10.43 31.99
CA ILE A 502 -4.84 -11.22 32.45
C ILE A 502 -4.79 -11.37 33.97
N THR A 503 -5.94 -11.21 34.62
CA THR A 503 -6.11 -11.43 36.06
C THR A 503 -7.06 -12.61 36.31
N VAL A 504 -6.58 -13.60 37.06
CA VAL A 504 -7.36 -14.76 37.50
C VAL A 504 -7.49 -14.76 39.01
N LEU A 505 -8.72 -14.73 39.52
CA LEU A 505 -8.98 -14.76 40.96
C LEU A 505 -8.84 -16.20 41.47
N MET A 506 -7.79 -16.45 42.26
CA MET A 506 -7.49 -17.74 42.88
C MET A 506 -8.16 -17.84 44.26
N THR A 507 -8.84 -18.95 44.53
CA THR A 507 -9.49 -19.20 45.83
C THR A 507 -9.21 -20.61 46.33
N THR A 508 -9.27 -20.86 47.63
CA THR A 508 -9.26 -22.21 48.21
C THR A 508 -10.68 -22.55 48.62
N ILE A 509 -11.21 -23.70 48.19
CA ILE A 509 -12.50 -24.17 48.72
C ILE A 509 -12.31 -24.44 50.22
N VAL A 510 -12.93 -23.63 51.06
CA VAL A 510 -13.12 -23.99 52.47
C VAL A 510 -14.26 -25.00 52.51
N THR A 511 -13.95 -26.30 52.37
CA THR A 511 -14.87 -27.30 52.89
C THR A 511 -14.78 -27.19 54.40
N SER A 512 -15.80 -26.61 55.03
CA SER A 512 -15.97 -26.71 56.48
C SER A 512 -15.76 -28.18 56.89
N PRO A 513 -14.88 -28.48 57.87
CA PRO A 513 -14.69 -29.84 58.36
C PRO A 513 -16.06 -30.45 58.62
N GLY A 514 -16.29 -31.61 57.99
CA GLY A 514 -17.57 -32.30 58.07
C GLY A 514 -18.11 -32.30 59.48
N TYR A 515 -19.35 -31.86 59.62
CA TYR A 515 -20.17 -32.11 60.81
C TYR A 515 -19.96 -33.58 61.22
N SER A 516 -19.30 -33.81 62.36
CA SER A 516 -19.17 -35.13 62.96
C SER A 516 -20.58 -35.67 63.26
N ILE A 517 -20.87 -36.89 62.80
CA ILE A 517 -22.10 -37.62 63.08
C ILE A 517 -22.20 -37.84 64.60
N GLY A 518 -23.17 -37.18 65.25
CA GLY A 518 -23.34 -37.24 66.71
C GLY A 518 -24.44 -36.36 67.30
N THR A 519 -25.70 -36.70 66.96
CA THR A 519 -26.89 -36.70 67.84
C THR A 519 -27.30 -35.41 68.59
N VAL A 520 -28.07 -34.53 67.91
CA VAL A 520 -29.10 -33.72 68.59
C VAL A 520 -30.38 -33.67 67.74
N LYS A 521 -31.54 -33.79 68.40
CA LYS A 521 -32.87 -33.66 67.79
C LYS A 521 -33.04 -32.23 67.26
N GLY A 522 -32.89 -32.04 65.95
CA GLY A 522 -32.99 -30.73 65.28
C GLY A 522 -32.29 -30.63 63.92
N ASP A 523 -31.50 -31.63 63.53
CA ASP A 523 -30.75 -31.69 62.26
C ASP A 523 -31.64 -31.56 60.99
N ARG A 524 -31.67 -30.37 60.38
CA ARG A 524 -32.19 -30.15 59.02
C ARG A 524 -31.03 -30.23 58.03
N LYS A 525 -30.90 -31.36 57.32
CA LYS A 525 -29.67 -31.74 56.60
C LYS A 525 -29.62 -31.49 55.09
N TRP A 526 -30.42 -30.59 54.53
CA TRP A 526 -30.31 -30.30 53.09
C TRP A 526 -30.38 -28.82 52.83
N PHE A 527 -29.22 -28.24 52.53
CA PHE A 527 -29.11 -26.89 52.00
C PHE A 527 -28.46 -26.94 50.62
N LYS A 528 -28.98 -26.17 49.66
CA LYS A 528 -28.21 -25.76 48.48
C LYS A 528 -27.61 -24.39 48.76
N TYR A 529 -26.40 -24.16 48.24
CA TYR A 529 -25.81 -22.83 48.25
C TYR A 529 -25.90 -22.18 46.87
N TYR A 530 -26.16 -20.88 46.86
CA TYR A 530 -26.11 -20.05 45.66
C TYR A 530 -25.02 -19.00 45.81
N LEU A 531 -24.22 -18.84 44.76
CA LEU A 531 -23.26 -17.75 44.62
C LEU A 531 -23.90 -16.69 43.73
N GLY A 532 -24.17 -15.51 44.29
CA GLY A 532 -24.77 -14.39 43.58
C GLY A 532 -24.04 -13.09 43.90
N LYS A 533 -23.93 -12.21 42.91
CA LYS A 533 -23.40 -10.85 43.10
C LYS A 533 -24.55 -9.93 43.48
N ASP A 534 -24.48 -9.36 44.67
CA ASP A 534 -25.48 -8.42 45.16
C ASP A 534 -25.50 -7.16 44.29
N ALA A 535 -26.67 -6.79 43.75
CA ALA A 535 -26.77 -5.72 42.77
C ALA A 535 -26.54 -4.31 43.34
N VAL A 536 -26.65 -4.15 44.67
CA VAL A 536 -26.52 -2.86 45.35
C VAL A 536 -25.09 -2.64 45.86
N SER A 537 -24.47 -3.67 46.45
CA SER A 537 -23.12 -3.60 47.03
C SER A 537 -22.02 -4.14 46.11
N GLY A 538 -22.36 -4.90 45.07
CA GLY A 538 -21.40 -5.50 44.13
C GLY A 538 -20.60 -6.68 44.69
N VAL A 539 -20.90 -7.13 45.91
CA VAL A 539 -20.18 -8.22 46.60
C VAL A 539 -20.80 -9.58 46.26
N THR A 540 -19.97 -10.58 45.99
CA THR A 540 -20.41 -11.97 45.81
C THR A 540 -20.72 -12.60 47.17
N LYS A 541 -21.94 -13.14 47.36
CA LYS A 541 -22.39 -13.74 48.61
C LYS A 541 -22.79 -15.20 48.41
N VAL A 542 -22.56 -16.01 49.44
CA VAL A 542 -23.01 -17.41 49.54
C VAL A 542 -24.31 -17.45 50.35
N MET A 543 -25.39 -17.92 49.74
CA MET A 543 -26.71 -18.04 50.39
C MET A 543 -27.06 -19.50 50.64
N ILE A 544 -27.53 -19.84 51.85
CA ILE A 544 -27.90 -21.21 52.26
C ILE A 544 -29.42 -21.30 52.36
N VAL A 545 -30.06 -22.15 51.53
CA VAL A 545 -31.54 -22.25 51.45
C VAL A 545 -32.03 -23.56 52.07
N ALA A 546 -32.97 -23.49 53.02
CA ALA A 546 -33.74 -24.65 53.51
C ALA A 546 -35.25 -24.42 53.37
N GLY A 547 -35.95 -25.40 52.81
CA GLY A 547 -37.40 -25.36 52.67
C GLY A 547 -38.13 -25.47 54.01
N ASN A 548 -39.20 -24.70 54.18
CA ASN A 548 -40.05 -24.76 55.36
C ASN A 548 -41.27 -25.65 55.08
N GLY A 549 -41.21 -26.93 55.48
CA GLY A 549 -42.42 -27.72 55.74
C GLY A 549 -42.45 -29.16 55.20
N GLY A 550 -42.58 -30.11 56.13
CA GLY A 550 -43.55 -31.19 56.00
C GLY A 550 -43.28 -32.33 55.01
N GLY A 551 -42.21 -33.10 55.20
CA GLY A 551 -42.23 -34.55 55.03
C GLY A 551 -42.84 -35.11 53.75
N THR A 552 -42.40 -34.67 52.58
CA THR A 552 -42.40 -35.49 51.36
C THR A 552 -41.28 -34.97 50.47
N VAL A 553 -40.48 -35.89 49.93
CA VAL A 553 -39.38 -35.55 49.02
C VAL A 553 -39.95 -34.84 47.79
N MET A 554 -39.43 -33.64 47.48
CA MET A 554 -39.30 -32.95 46.17
C MET A 554 -39.16 -31.43 46.43
N GLN A 555 -38.55 -30.58 45.61
CA GLN A 555 -38.05 -30.64 44.23
C GLN A 555 -37.00 -29.51 44.05
N VAL A 556 -36.49 -29.33 42.83
CA VAL A 556 -35.62 -28.20 42.45
C VAL A 556 -36.25 -26.85 42.86
N PHE A 557 -35.43 -25.91 43.33
CA PHE A 557 -35.83 -24.52 43.57
C PHE A 557 -35.46 -23.67 42.35
N ASP A 558 -36.35 -22.75 42.02
CA ASP A 558 -36.19 -21.84 40.89
C ASP A 558 -35.85 -20.45 41.43
N ARG A 559 -35.37 -19.56 40.54
CA ARG A 559 -35.01 -18.19 40.92
C ARG A 559 -36.14 -17.47 41.65
N ASP A 560 -37.37 -17.72 41.22
CA ASP A 560 -38.56 -17.02 41.67
C ASP A 560 -39.05 -17.51 43.04
N ASP A 561 -38.49 -18.60 43.57
CA ASP A 561 -38.72 -19.01 44.97
C ASP A 561 -37.87 -18.20 45.96
N ILE A 562 -36.76 -17.62 45.47
CA ILE A 562 -35.74 -16.93 46.28
C ILE A 562 -35.85 -15.41 46.11
N LEU A 563 -36.14 -14.97 44.89
CA LEU A 563 -36.23 -13.56 44.52
C LEU A 563 -37.66 -13.17 44.16
N ASP A 564 -38.04 -11.94 44.50
CA ASP A 564 -39.24 -11.32 43.97
C ASP A 564 -39.04 -10.87 42.52
N GLU A 565 -40.11 -10.39 41.90
CA GLU A 565 -40.15 -9.88 40.52
C GLU A 565 -39.20 -8.71 40.26
N ASN A 566 -38.70 -8.05 41.31
CA ASN A 566 -37.72 -6.96 41.25
C ASN A 566 -36.29 -7.44 41.53
N HIS A 567 -36.09 -8.75 41.63
CA HIS A 567 -34.82 -9.41 41.95
C HIS A 567 -34.30 -9.13 43.37
N LYS A 568 -35.18 -8.80 44.33
CA LYS A 568 -34.86 -8.70 45.75
C LYS A 568 -35.17 -10.01 46.47
N TYR A 569 -34.44 -10.30 47.55
CA TYR A 569 -34.70 -11.49 48.36
C TYR A 569 -36.02 -11.38 49.11
N LYS A 570 -36.78 -12.48 49.13
CA LYS A 570 -38.00 -12.63 49.93
C LYS A 570 -37.67 -12.79 51.43
N ASP A 571 -38.63 -12.50 52.32
CA ASP A 571 -38.44 -12.60 53.78
C ASP A 571 -38.30 -14.07 54.22
N GLY A 572 -37.61 -14.30 55.33
CA GLY A 572 -37.33 -15.64 55.87
C GLY A 572 -36.11 -16.33 55.28
N ILE A 573 -35.31 -15.60 54.50
CA ILE A 573 -34.04 -16.07 53.93
C ILE A 573 -32.88 -15.78 54.88
N TYR A 574 -31.87 -16.65 54.90
CA TYR A 574 -30.68 -16.52 55.73
C TYR A 574 -29.42 -16.49 54.88
N TYR A 575 -28.42 -15.71 55.28
CA TYR A 575 -27.11 -15.63 54.64
C TYR A 575 -26.00 -15.86 55.67
N ILE A 576 -24.81 -16.23 55.18
CA ILE A 576 -23.61 -16.26 56.02
C ILE A 576 -22.87 -14.93 55.85
N ASP A 577 -22.61 -14.23 56.95
CA ASP A 577 -21.83 -12.99 56.96
C ASP A 577 -20.32 -13.26 56.73
N PRO A 578 -19.49 -12.24 56.43
CA PRO A 578 -18.05 -12.42 56.22
C PRO A 578 -17.33 -13.08 57.40
N GLU A 579 -17.91 -13.01 58.60
CA GLU A 579 -17.43 -13.63 59.83
C GLU A 579 -17.92 -15.09 60.02
N GLY A 580 -18.69 -15.64 59.07
CA GLY A 580 -19.13 -17.02 59.07
C GLY A 580 -20.41 -17.31 59.87
N LYS A 581 -21.15 -16.28 60.30
CA LYS A 581 -22.38 -16.44 61.08
C LYS A 581 -23.62 -16.39 60.20
N ILE A 582 -24.61 -17.22 60.55
CA ILE A 582 -25.91 -17.23 59.88
C ILE A 582 -26.74 -16.04 60.38
N GLN A 583 -27.06 -15.12 59.48
CA GLN A 583 -27.89 -13.94 59.73
C GLN A 583 -29.21 -14.05 58.96
N LYS A 584 -30.29 -13.54 59.54
CA LYS A 584 -31.56 -13.39 58.82
C LYS A 584 -31.41 -12.21 57.85
N TYR A 585 -31.79 -12.40 56.59
CA TYR A 585 -31.92 -11.31 55.64
C TYR A 585 -33.20 -10.54 55.97
N GLU A 586 -33.06 -9.29 56.42
CA GLU A 586 -34.19 -8.41 56.66
C GLU A 586 -34.39 -7.50 55.45
N ILE A 587 -35.62 -7.41 54.98
CA ILE A 587 -36.00 -6.52 53.89
C ILE A 587 -36.14 -5.12 54.47
N GLU A 588 -35.31 -4.17 54.03
CA GLU A 588 -35.56 -2.73 54.25
C GLU A 588 -36.59 -2.17 53.27
#